data_AF-A0A357R681-F1
#
_entry.id   AF-A0A357R681-F1
#
_cell.length_a   1.000
_cell.length_b   1.000
_cell.length_c   1.000
_cell.angle_alpha   90.00
_cell.angle_beta   90.00
_cell.angle_gamma   90.00
#
_symmetry.space_group_name_H-M   'P 1'
#
loop_
_entity.id
_entity.type
_entity.pdbx_description
1 polymer ?
#
loop_
_entity_poly.entity_id
_entity_poly.type
_entity_poly.pdbx_seq_one_letter_code
_entity_poly.pdbx_strand_id
1 'polypeptide(L)'
;MGLPFHQHLFPPAKKLVWEYDMIRDGDKIAVGVSGGKDSLVTLYTLAQLRQMIPVSYSLQAITVDMGWPGADWSPVAGYCRSLGIPFTR
;
A
#
# COMPACT_ATOMS: atom_id res chain seq x y z
N MET A 1 11.50 25.30 -8.39
CA MET A 1 10.44 24.96 -7.42
C MET A 1 10.15 23.47 -7.61
N GLY A 2 10.49 22.62 -6.64
CA GLY A 2 10.35 21.17 -6.79
C GLY A 2 8.88 20.76 -6.96
N LEU A 3 8.64 19.68 -7.69
CA LEU A 3 7.29 19.13 -7.81
C LEU A 3 6.81 18.69 -6.42
N PRO A 4 5.52 18.84 -6.09
CA PRO A 4 4.94 18.25 -4.88
C PRO A 4 5.31 16.76 -4.76
N PHE A 5 5.64 16.30 -3.55
CA PHE A 5 6.17 14.94 -3.31
C PHE A 5 5.34 13.82 -3.96
N HIS A 6 4.00 13.96 -4.00
CA HIS A 6 3.10 12.99 -4.62
C HIS A 6 3.33 12.81 -6.13
N GLN A 7 3.83 13.84 -6.83
CA GLN A 7 4.14 13.79 -8.26
C GLN A 7 5.39 12.96 -8.58
N HIS A 8 6.23 12.69 -7.57
CA HIS A 8 7.36 11.77 -7.70
C HIS A 8 6.98 10.30 -7.45
N LEU A 9 5.76 10.05 -6.94
CA LEU A 9 5.35 8.72 -6.50
C LEU A 9 4.29 8.10 -7.43
N PHE A 10 3.19 8.82 -7.70
CA PHE A 10 2.04 8.24 -8.40
C PHE A 10 2.21 8.11 -9.91
N PRO A 11 2.74 9.11 -10.65
CA PRO A 11 2.96 8.96 -12.09
C PRO A 11 3.86 7.78 -12.48
N PRO A 12 5.04 7.55 -11.87
CA PRO A 12 5.85 6.39 -12.21
C PRO A 12 5.19 5.08 -11.80
N ALA A 13 4.55 5.02 -10.62
CA ALA A 13 3.84 3.80 -10.19
C ALA A 13 2.68 3.45 -11.14
N LYS A 14 1.88 4.44 -11.56
CA LYS A 14 0.83 4.26 -12.56
C LYS A 14 1.41 3.74 -13.88
N LYS A 15 2.52 4.33 -14.35
CA LYS A 15 3.19 3.90 -15.58
C LYS A 15 3.58 2.41 -15.49
N LEU A 16 4.22 1.99 -14.39
CA LEU A 16 4.65 0.61 -14.20
C LEU A 16 3.48 -0.38 -14.16
N VAL A 17 2.39 -0.03 -13.48
CA VAL A 17 1.17 -0.86 -13.44
C VAL A 17 0.64 -1.14 -14.85
N TRP A 18 0.61 -0.14 -15.73
CA TRP A 18 0.17 -0.30 -17.12
C TRP A 18 1.20 -0.99 -18.00
N GLU A 19 2.47 -0.63 -17.88
CA GLU A 19 3.57 -1.13 -18.73
C GLU A 19 3.79 -2.63 -18.54
N TYR A 20 3.61 -3.12 -17.31
CA TYR A 20 3.85 -4.52 -16.96
C TYR A 20 2.56 -5.30 -16.64
N ASP A 21 1.38 -4.72 -16.88
CA ASP A 21 0.08 -5.34 -16.59
C ASP A 21 0.02 -5.94 -15.16
N MET A 22 0.50 -5.17 -14.19
CA MET A 22 0.75 -5.67 -12.82
C MET A 22 -0.54 -5.86 -12.00
N ILE A 23 -1.60 -5.13 -12.35
CA ILE A 23 -2.87 -5.10 -11.61
C ILE A 23 -4.01 -5.15 -12.61
N ARG A 24 -4.90 -6.13 -12.43
CA ARG A 24 -6.08 -6.35 -13.26
C ARG A 24 -7.36 -6.17 -12.45
N ASP A 25 -8.48 -6.01 -13.16
CA ASP A 25 -9.79 -5.89 -12.53
C ASP A 25 -10.13 -7.13 -11.71
N GLY A 26 -10.59 -6.91 -10.48
CA GLY A 26 -10.95 -7.95 -9.53
C GLY A 26 -9.80 -8.45 -8.66
N ASP A 27 -8.57 -7.97 -8.87
CA ASP A 27 -7.42 -8.45 -8.11
C ASP A 27 -7.57 -8.21 -6.60
N LYS A 28 -7.05 -9.17 -5.83
CA LYS A 28 -6.88 -9.07 -4.38
C LYS A 28 -5.39 -9.03 -4.08
N ILE A 29 -4.89 -7.85 -3.75
CA ILE A 29 -3.46 -7.62 -3.58
C ILE A 29 -3.12 -7.64 -2.08
N ALA A 30 -2.29 -8.60 -1.70
CA ALA A 30 -1.67 -8.65 -0.38
C ALA A 30 -0.38 -7.83 -0.37
N VAL A 31 -0.24 -6.93 0.60
CA VAL A 31 0.95 -6.11 0.80
C VAL A 31 1.63 -6.53 2.10
N GLY A 32 2.87 -6.97 2.02
CA GLY A 32 3.71 -7.22 3.18
C GLY A 32 4.08 -5.89 3.85
N VAL A 33 3.65 -5.66 5.09
CA VAL A 33 3.90 -4.44 5.84
C VAL A 33 4.82 -4.73 7.02
N SER A 34 6.07 -4.28 6.94
CA SER A 34 7.08 -4.47 7.99
C SER A 34 7.02 -3.39 9.07
N GLY A 35 6.19 -2.36 8.89
CA GLY A 35 6.14 -1.16 9.73
C GLY A 35 7.17 -0.10 9.33
N GLY A 36 8.09 -0.42 8.42
CA GLY A 36 9.02 0.54 7.84
C GLY A 36 8.36 1.45 6.81
N LYS A 37 8.91 2.66 6.63
CA LYS A 37 8.42 3.68 5.70
C LYS A 37 8.21 3.15 4.28
N ASP A 38 9.10 2.26 3.82
CA ASP A 38 9.08 1.78 2.43
C ASP A 38 7.83 0.94 2.18
N SER A 39 7.53 -0.01 3.08
CA SER A 39 6.29 -0.81 3.00
C SER A 39 5.01 0.02 3.17
N LEU A 40 5.04 1.03 4.04
CA LEU A 40 3.91 1.92 4.27
C LEU A 40 3.64 2.85 3.08
N VAL A 41 4.70 3.36 2.45
CA VAL A 41 4.60 4.17 1.22
C VAL A 41 4.10 3.30 0.06
N THR A 42 4.53 2.05 -0.07
CA THR A 42 3.98 1.12 -1.07
C THR A 42 2.48 0.90 -0.84
N LEU A 43 2.07 0.59 0.39
CA LEU A 43 0.66 0.40 0.75
C LEU A 43 -0.18 1.65 0.42
N TYR A 44 0.31 2.83 0.82
CA TYR A 44 -0.33 4.11 0.54
C TYR A 44 -0.42 4.39 -0.96
N THR A 45 0.64 4.13 -1.71
CA THR A 45 0.68 4.34 -3.17
C THR A 45 -0.40 3.50 -3.86
N LEU A 46 -0.50 2.23 -3.51
CA LEU A 46 -1.55 1.35 -4.05
C LEU A 46 -2.95 1.84 -3.61
N ALA A 47 -3.12 2.24 -2.36
CA ALA A 47 -4.40 2.77 -1.87
C ALA A 47 -4.87 4.01 -2.65
N GLN A 48 -3.94 4.90 -3.01
CA GLN A 48 -4.19 6.09 -3.81
C GLN A 48 -4.42 5.75 -5.28
N LEU A 49 -3.60 4.86 -5.87
CA LEU A 49 -3.76 4.43 -7.25
C LEU A 49 -5.15 3.82 -7.51
N ARG A 50 -5.72 3.08 -6.56
CA ARG A 50 -7.09 2.54 -6.63
C ARG A 50 -8.15 3.62 -6.91
N GLN A 51 -7.90 4.87 -6.52
CA GLN A 51 -8.79 6.00 -6.76
C GLN A 51 -8.47 6.76 -8.07
N MET A 52 -7.30 6.51 -8.68
CA MET A 52 -6.75 7.28 -9.80
C MET A 52 -6.70 6.52 -11.13
N ILE A 53 -6.92 5.21 -11.10
CA ILE A 53 -6.90 4.35 -12.29
C ILE A 53 -8.25 3.67 -12.47
N PRO A 54 -8.70 3.42 -13.72
CA PRO A 54 -9.94 2.71 -14.03
C PRO A 54 -9.78 1.19 -13.85
N VAL A 55 -9.25 0.75 -12.71
CA VAL A 55 -9.09 -0.67 -12.36
C VAL A 55 -9.57 -0.88 -10.94
N SER A 56 -10.52 -1.80 -10.75
CA SER A 56 -11.13 -2.12 -9.47
C SER A 56 -10.38 -3.28 -8.81
N TYR A 57 -9.74 -3.03 -7.67
CA TYR A 57 -9.05 -4.06 -6.90
C TYR A 57 -9.19 -3.81 -5.39
N SER A 58 -8.88 -4.83 -4.60
CA SER A 58 -8.87 -4.76 -3.13
C SER A 58 -7.46 -4.94 -2.58
N LEU A 59 -7.22 -4.34 -1.42
CA LEU A 59 -5.95 -4.40 -0.70
C LEU A 59 -6.13 -5.12 0.63
N GLN A 60 -5.11 -5.89 1.01
CA GLN A 60 -4.96 -6.49 2.33
C GLN A 60 -3.53 -6.21 2.81
N ALA A 61 -3.39 -5.62 3.99
CA ALA A 61 -2.09 -5.49 4.64
C ALA A 61 -1.82 -6.73 5.50
N ILE A 62 -0.62 -7.29 5.40
CA ILE A 62 -0.18 -8.46 6.17
C ILE A 62 1.19 -8.16 6.77
N THR A 63 1.33 -8.28 8.09
CA THR A 63 2.64 -8.35 8.74
C THR A 63 2.94 -9.78 9.16
N VAL A 64 4.22 -10.11 9.27
CA VAL A 64 4.66 -11.35 9.92
C VAL A 64 5.24 -10.94 11.26
N ASP A 65 4.52 -11.26 12.34
CA ASP A 65 5.04 -11.01 13.67
C ASP A 65 5.93 -12.14 14.17
N MET A 66 7.20 -11.81 14.41
CA MET A 66 8.21 -12.72 14.95
C MET A 66 8.11 -12.92 16.47
N GLY A 67 7.19 -12.23 17.15
CA GLY A 67 6.94 -12.36 18.58
C GLY A 67 7.98 -11.66 19.47
N TRP A 68 8.69 -10.65 18.95
CA TRP A 68 9.69 -9.92 19.73
C TRP A 68 9.03 -9.20 20.93
N PRO A 69 9.63 -9.28 22.14
CA PRO A 69 9.14 -8.53 23.28
C PRO A 69 9.07 -7.04 22.98
N GLY A 70 7.90 -6.43 23.21
CA GLY A 70 7.67 -5.00 22.97
C GLY A 70 7.30 -4.64 21.52
N ALA A 71 7.13 -5.59 20.62
CA ALA A 71 6.58 -5.32 19.28
C ALA A 71 5.12 -4.84 19.39
N ASP A 72 4.87 -3.60 18.97
CA ASP A 72 3.52 -3.03 18.88
C ASP A 72 3.14 -2.70 17.44
N TRP A 73 2.13 -3.40 16.94
CA TRP A 73 1.58 -3.21 15.59
C TRP A 73 0.33 -2.31 15.59
N SER A 74 -0.10 -1.80 16.75
CA SER A 74 -1.26 -0.93 16.87
C SER A 74 -1.19 0.33 15.99
N PRO A 75 -0.03 1.00 15.81
CA PRO A 75 0.06 2.16 14.93
C PRO A 75 -0.11 1.79 13.46
N VAL A 76 0.47 0.65 13.04
CA VAL A 76 0.34 0.14 11.67
C VAL A 76 -1.11 -0.27 11.39
N ALA A 77 -1.76 -0.97 12.33
CA ALA A 77 -3.17 -1.33 12.22
C ALA A 77 -4.07 -0.09 12.16
N GLY A 78 -3.79 0.93 12.97
CA GLY A 78 -4.49 2.22 12.95
C GLY A 78 -4.33 2.94 11.61
N TYR A 79 -3.12 2.94 11.04
CA TYR A 79 -2.86 3.50 9.72
C TYR A 79 -3.59 2.76 8.61
N CYS A 80 -3.53 1.42 8.57
CA CYS A 80 -4.28 0.61 7.60
C CYS A 80 -5.79 0.89 7.68
N ARG A 81 -6.35 1.03 8.89
CA ARG A 81 -7.75 1.40 9.10
C ARG A 81 -8.09 2.76 8.53
N SER A 82 -7.21 3.76 8.69
CA SER A 82 -7.41 5.10 8.12
C SER A 82 -7.48 5.10 6.58
N LEU A 83 -6.85 4.11 5.94
CA LEU A 83 -6.91 3.89 4.49
C LEU A 83 -8.06 2.98 4.05
N GLY A 84 -8.85 2.45 4.98
CA GLY A 84 -9.90 1.46 4.71
C GLY A 84 -9.35 0.11 4.23
N ILE A 85 -8.16 -0.28 4.71
CA ILE A 85 -7.48 -1.53 4.33
C ILE A 85 -7.47 -2.48 5.54
N PRO A 86 -7.95 -3.72 5.39
CA PRO A 86 -7.83 -4.73 6.45
C PRO A 86 -6.36 -5.05 6.75
N PHE A 87 -6.07 -5.36 8.01
CA PHE A 87 -4.73 -5.70 8.49
C PHE A 87 -4.74 -7.05 9.20
N THR A 88 -3.84 -7.94 8.77
CA THR A 88 -3.62 -9.27 9.36
C THR A 88 -2.20 -9.32 9.90
N ARG A 89 -2.04 -9.95 11.06
CA ARG A 89 -0.78 -10.15 11.78
C ARG A 89 -0.48 -11.63 11.89
#